data_AF-A0A7V1LIV0-F1
#
_entry.id   AF-A0A7V1LIV0-F1
#
_cell.length_a   1.000
_cell.length_b   1.000
_cell.length_c   1.000
_cell.angle_alpha   90.00
_cell.angle_beta   90.00
_cell.angle_gamma   90.00
#
_symmetry.space_group_name_H-M   'P 1'
#
loop_
_entity.id
_entity.type
_entity.pdbx_description
1 polymer ?
#
loop_
_entity_poly.entity_id
_entity_poly.type
_entity_poly.pdbx_seq_one_letter_code
_entity_poly.pdbx_strand_id
1 'polypeptide(L)'
;MDEIEVAKPCIEMEDEGYNCEWSQELKIKDSFDEYLNAWILIHVLKDKFGWNSLEFGTIFNMSIGYDLKGIMNSNIQWFLDKMNDCSEELDEKIDSLTGIYPHIKNLKIPARISNCVTLSTMHGCPPDEIESIAKYLIEKRELHTTVKLNPTLLGAGELRYILNEKLGYKTI
;
A
#
# COMPACT_ATOMS: atom_id res chain seq x y z
N MET A 1 -9.41 2.54 14.06
CA MET A 1 -9.02 3.04 12.72
C MET A 1 -9.21 2.02 11.62
N ASP A 2 -9.45 0.71 11.88
CA ASP A 2 -9.73 -0.27 10.79
C ASP A 2 -11.19 -0.20 10.28
N GLU A 3 -12.05 0.48 11.02
CA GLU A 3 -13.43 0.79 10.64
C GLU A 3 -13.59 2.31 10.78
N ILE A 4 -13.33 3.03 9.69
CA ILE A 4 -13.55 4.48 9.60
C ILE A 4 -14.96 4.69 9.04
N GLU A 5 -15.78 5.47 9.74
CA GLU A 5 -17.09 5.90 9.26
C GLU A 5 -16.93 7.09 8.29
N VAL A 6 -16.61 6.78 7.04
CA VAL A 6 -16.56 7.73 5.91
C VAL A 6 -17.45 7.24 4.78
N ALA A 7 -17.90 8.17 3.93
CA ALA A 7 -18.61 7.82 2.72
C ALA A 7 -17.72 6.96 1.81
N LYS A 8 -18.28 5.85 1.32
CA LYS A 8 -17.61 4.90 0.41
C LYS A 8 -18.32 4.90 -0.96
N PRO A 9 -17.57 4.85 -2.08
CA PRO A 9 -16.12 4.74 -2.14
C PRO A 9 -15.44 6.05 -1.72
N CYS A 10 -14.34 5.94 -1.00
CA CYS A 10 -13.48 7.01 -0.54
C CYS A 10 -12.79 7.71 -1.71
N ILE A 11 -12.70 7.03 -2.85
CA ILE A 11 -12.25 7.54 -4.14
C ILE A 11 -13.34 7.24 -5.18
N GLU A 12 -13.99 8.27 -5.69
CA GLU A 12 -14.92 8.18 -6.81
C GLU A 12 -14.22 8.73 -8.06
N MET A 13 -14.00 7.89 -9.07
CA MET A 13 -13.30 8.27 -10.32
C MET A 13 -14.14 7.97 -11.57
N GLU A 14 -15.46 8.12 -11.51
CA GLU A 14 -16.30 7.94 -12.70
C GLU A 14 -16.05 9.04 -13.75
N ASP A 15 -15.94 10.29 -13.31
CA ASP A 15 -15.61 11.45 -14.16
C ASP A 15 -14.47 12.28 -13.53
N GLU A 16 -14.82 13.24 -12.67
CA GLU A 16 -13.87 13.98 -11.84
C GLU A 16 -13.50 13.13 -10.61
N GLY A 17 -12.20 12.97 -10.34
CA GLY A 17 -11.72 12.17 -9.23
C GLY A 17 -11.94 12.87 -7.89
N TYR A 18 -12.89 12.40 -7.08
CA TYR A 18 -13.15 12.90 -5.74
C TYR A 18 -12.53 11.96 -4.69
N ASN A 19 -11.87 12.52 -3.69
CA ASN A 19 -11.32 11.77 -2.55
C ASN A 19 -11.84 12.38 -1.23
N CYS A 20 -12.37 11.55 -0.34
CA CYS A 20 -12.93 12.00 0.95
C CYS A 20 -11.88 12.14 2.07
N GLU A 21 -10.63 12.44 1.70
CA GLU A 21 -9.42 12.55 2.54
C GLU A 21 -8.87 11.22 3.08
N TRP A 22 -9.61 10.12 2.92
CA TRP A 22 -9.19 8.77 3.31
C TRP A 22 -9.11 7.87 2.08
N SER A 23 -8.33 6.79 2.19
CA SER A 23 -8.16 5.83 1.10
C SER A 23 -8.22 4.37 1.57
N GLN A 24 -8.60 4.14 2.82
CA GLN A 24 -8.70 2.80 3.38
C GLN A 24 -10.12 2.25 3.21
N GLU A 25 -10.31 1.46 2.16
CA GLU A 25 -11.59 0.79 1.88
C GLU A 25 -11.73 -0.56 2.60
N LEU A 26 -10.61 -1.28 2.61
CA LEU A 26 -10.48 -2.64 3.08
C LEU A 26 -10.03 -2.66 4.53
N LYS A 27 -10.48 -3.69 5.26
CA LYS A 27 -9.89 -3.99 6.57
C LYS A 27 -8.43 -4.39 6.37
N ILE A 28 -7.62 -4.30 7.42
CA ILE A 28 -6.20 -4.66 7.35
C ILE A 28 -5.98 -6.09 6.84
N LYS A 29 -6.82 -7.04 7.27
CA LYS A 29 -6.74 -8.44 6.83
C LYS A 29 -7.09 -8.59 5.35
N ASP A 30 -8.12 -7.90 4.89
CA ASP A 30 -8.54 -7.93 3.48
C ASP A 30 -7.46 -7.27 2.60
N SER A 31 -6.84 -6.19 3.08
CA SER A 31 -5.72 -5.54 2.39
C SER A 31 -4.53 -6.47 2.24
N PHE A 32 -4.17 -7.20 3.31
CA PHE A 32 -3.13 -8.22 3.25
C PHE A 32 -3.47 -9.32 2.23
N ASP A 33 -4.71 -9.81 2.22
CA ASP A 33 -5.14 -10.83 1.25
C ASP A 33 -4.94 -10.36 -0.20
N GLU A 34 -5.29 -9.11 -0.50
CA GLU A 34 -5.07 -8.51 -1.82
C GLU A 34 -3.59 -8.33 -2.17
N TYR A 35 -2.73 -7.96 -1.21
CA TYR A 35 -1.28 -7.93 -1.43
C TYR A 35 -0.75 -9.32 -1.80
N LEU A 36 -1.17 -10.36 -1.08
CA LEU A 36 -0.75 -11.73 -1.34
C LEU A 36 -1.31 -12.26 -2.69
N ASN A 37 -2.58 -11.96 -3.01
CA ASN A 37 -3.18 -12.29 -4.30
C ASN A 37 -2.39 -11.66 -5.45
N ALA A 38 -2.07 -10.38 -5.36
CA ALA A 38 -1.28 -9.68 -6.36
C ALA A 38 0.14 -10.25 -6.47
N TRP A 39 0.78 -10.57 -5.35
CA TRP A 39 2.12 -11.17 -5.32
C TRP A 39 2.17 -12.51 -6.06
N ILE A 40 1.24 -13.41 -5.76
CA ILE A 40 1.10 -14.71 -6.43
C ILE A 40 0.80 -14.50 -7.92
N LEU A 41 -0.14 -13.61 -8.24
CA LEU A 41 -0.56 -13.36 -9.61
C LEU A 41 0.60 -12.88 -10.49
N ILE A 42 1.45 -11.97 -10.00
CA ILE A 42 2.61 -11.49 -10.77
C ILE A 42 3.56 -12.64 -11.09
N HIS A 43 3.81 -13.54 -10.14
CA HIS A 43 4.64 -14.73 -10.40
C HIS A 43 4.01 -15.70 -11.39
N VAL A 44 2.71 -15.94 -11.28
CA VAL A 44 1.96 -16.77 -12.23
C VAL A 44 1.99 -16.16 -13.64
N LEU A 45 1.83 -14.84 -13.77
CA LEU A 45 1.92 -14.15 -15.07
C LEU A 45 3.32 -14.26 -15.66
N LYS A 46 4.37 -14.05 -14.85
CA LYS A 46 5.77 -14.19 -15.27
C LYS A 46 6.04 -15.58 -15.85
N ASP A 47 5.57 -16.61 -15.15
CA ASP A 47 5.68 -18.01 -15.59
C ASP A 47 4.86 -18.28 -16.87
N LYS A 48 3.58 -17.90 -16.86
CA LYS A 48 2.65 -18.13 -17.98
C LYS A 48 3.11 -17.51 -19.30
N PHE A 49 3.78 -16.36 -19.24
CA PHE A 49 4.32 -15.68 -20.42
C PHE A 49 5.80 -16.00 -20.71
N GLY A 50 6.44 -16.89 -19.92
CA GLY A 50 7.82 -17.31 -20.13
C GLY A 50 8.84 -16.19 -19.96
N TRP A 51 8.56 -15.21 -19.08
CA TRP A 51 9.46 -14.09 -18.77
C TRP A 51 10.60 -14.56 -17.85
N ASN A 52 11.48 -15.40 -18.38
CA ASN A 52 12.50 -16.14 -17.63
C ASN A 52 13.73 -15.29 -17.23
N SER A 53 13.54 -14.03 -16.87
CA SER A 53 14.62 -13.19 -16.33
C SER A 53 14.99 -13.63 -14.91
N LEU A 54 16.30 -13.65 -14.61
CA LEU A 54 16.79 -13.86 -13.25
C LEU A 54 16.28 -12.78 -12.29
N GLU A 55 16.19 -11.54 -12.78
CA GLU A 55 15.61 -10.44 -12.02
C GLU A 55 14.09 -10.52 -12.02
N PHE A 56 13.47 -10.19 -10.89
CA PHE A 56 12.01 -10.08 -10.81
C PHE A 56 11.49 -8.89 -11.66
N GLY A 57 12.32 -7.86 -11.86
CA GLY A 57 12.02 -6.73 -12.74
C GLY A 57 11.03 -5.72 -12.16
N THR A 58 10.65 -5.88 -10.89
CA THR A 58 9.79 -4.93 -10.19
C THR A 58 10.15 -4.87 -8.69
N ILE A 59 9.81 -3.74 -8.06
CA ILE A 59 9.83 -3.58 -6.61
C ILE A 59 8.38 -3.65 -6.15
N PHE A 60 8.07 -4.65 -5.32
CA PHE A 60 6.78 -4.74 -4.68
C PHE A 60 6.84 -3.97 -3.37
N ASN A 61 5.95 -3.00 -3.18
CA ASN A 61 6.06 -1.98 -2.15
C ASN A 61 4.79 -2.00 -1.30
N MET A 62 4.95 -2.04 0.02
CA MET A 62 3.82 -1.92 0.93
C MET A 62 3.61 -0.44 1.31
N SER A 63 2.37 -0.04 1.60
CA SER A 63 2.06 1.33 2.02
C SER A 63 1.51 1.34 3.43
N ILE A 64 1.96 2.30 4.25
CA ILE A 64 1.37 2.59 5.56
C ILE A 64 1.11 4.09 5.70
N GLY A 65 0.00 4.43 6.37
CA GLY A 65 -0.42 5.82 6.56
C GLY A 65 -1.08 6.04 7.90
N TYR A 66 -0.36 5.74 8.97
CA TYR A 66 -0.80 5.93 10.35
C TYR A 66 0.21 6.79 11.12
N ASP A 67 -0.25 7.39 12.21
CA ASP A 67 0.62 7.98 13.22
C ASP A 67 1.46 6.88 13.90
N LEU A 68 2.48 7.27 14.67
CA LEU A 68 3.35 6.28 15.31
C LEU A 68 2.55 5.36 16.24
N LYS A 69 1.61 5.93 17.01
CA LYS A 69 0.73 5.17 17.89
C LYS A 69 -0.09 4.13 17.12
N GLY A 70 -0.65 4.51 15.97
CA GLY A 70 -1.40 3.64 15.08
C GLY A 70 -0.55 2.50 14.52
N ILE A 71 0.68 2.80 14.10
CA ILE A 71 1.64 1.78 13.63
C ILE A 71 1.95 0.76 14.73
N MET A 72 2.02 1.20 15.98
CA MET A 72 2.29 0.32 17.12
C MET A 72 1.09 -0.56 17.52
N ASN A 73 -0.10 -0.37 16.94
CA ASN A 73 -1.24 -1.23 17.22
C ASN A 73 -1.03 -2.66 16.69
N SER A 74 -1.61 -3.63 17.39
CA SER A 74 -1.43 -5.06 17.09
C SER A 74 -1.87 -5.47 15.69
N ASN A 75 -2.91 -4.84 15.12
CA ASN A 75 -3.37 -5.11 13.77
C ASN A 75 -2.36 -4.65 12.70
N ILE A 76 -1.72 -3.49 12.89
CA ILE A 76 -0.70 -2.99 11.96
C ILE A 76 0.61 -3.76 12.14
N GLN A 77 0.99 -4.12 13.37
CA GLN A 77 2.12 -5.00 13.62
C GLN A 77 1.91 -6.36 12.93
N TRP A 78 0.73 -6.97 13.11
CA TRP A 78 0.36 -8.22 12.42
C TRP A 78 0.49 -8.09 10.90
N PHE A 79 0.01 -6.99 10.31
CA PHE A 79 0.13 -6.75 8.88
C PHE A 79 1.60 -6.72 8.44
N LEU A 80 2.43 -5.92 9.10
CA LEU A 80 3.84 -5.81 8.77
C LEU A 80 4.59 -7.14 8.97
N ASP A 81 4.19 -7.95 9.95
CA ASP A 81 4.74 -9.28 10.20
C ASP A 81 4.39 -10.23 9.05
N LYS A 82 3.13 -10.21 8.60
CA LYS A 82 2.66 -11.02 7.46
C LYS A 82 3.23 -10.55 6.12
N MET A 83 3.49 -9.26 5.94
CA MET A 83 4.23 -8.78 4.75
C MET A 83 5.69 -9.25 4.74
N ASN A 84 6.27 -9.53 5.91
CA ASN A 84 7.63 -10.04 6.05
C ASN A 84 7.70 -11.58 5.90
N ASP A 85 6.70 -12.30 6.42
CA ASP A 85 6.57 -13.75 6.27
C ASP A 85 5.09 -14.17 6.29
N CYS A 86 4.60 -14.62 5.15
CA CYS A 86 3.27 -15.20 4.99
C CYS A 86 3.33 -16.66 4.50
N SER A 87 4.33 -17.45 4.94
CA SER A 87 4.51 -18.82 4.45
C SER A 87 3.24 -19.67 4.57
N GLU A 88 2.53 -19.57 5.70
CA GLU A 88 1.28 -20.31 5.94
C GLU A 88 0.18 -19.91 4.95
N GLU A 89 -0.10 -18.61 4.81
CA GLU A 89 -1.14 -18.12 3.91
C GLU A 89 -0.80 -18.32 2.43
N LEU A 90 0.48 -18.26 2.10
CA LEU A 90 0.97 -18.56 0.76
C LEU A 90 0.69 -20.03 0.42
N ASP A 91 1.08 -20.96 1.29
CA ASP A 91 0.86 -22.40 1.06
C ASP A 91 -0.63 -22.72 0.86
N GLU A 92 -1.50 -22.17 1.71
CA GLU A 92 -2.96 -22.33 1.57
C GLU A 92 -3.48 -21.82 0.23
N LYS A 93 -3.02 -20.64 -0.23
CA LYS A 93 -3.43 -20.09 -1.53
C LYS A 93 -2.89 -20.91 -2.70
N ILE A 94 -1.64 -21.36 -2.64
CA ILE A 94 -1.03 -22.22 -3.66
C ILE A 94 -1.83 -23.50 -3.85
N ASP A 95 -2.23 -24.14 -2.74
CA ASP A 95 -3.07 -25.34 -2.78
C ASP A 95 -4.45 -25.05 -3.39
N SER A 96 -5.08 -23.93 -3.02
CA SER A 96 -6.38 -23.52 -3.59
C SER A 96 -6.33 -23.27 -5.11
N LEU A 97 -5.20 -22.76 -5.61
CA LEU A 97 -4.99 -22.40 -7.01
C LEU A 97 -4.52 -23.57 -7.88
N THR A 98 -4.08 -24.68 -7.28
CA THR A 98 -3.53 -25.84 -8.01
C THR A 98 -4.54 -26.43 -9.01
N GLY A 99 -5.84 -26.40 -8.70
CA GLY A 99 -6.89 -26.86 -9.63
C GLY A 99 -7.03 -26.00 -10.89
N ILE A 100 -6.58 -24.74 -10.84
CA ILE A 100 -6.70 -23.76 -11.93
C ILE A 100 -5.37 -23.65 -12.69
N TYR A 101 -4.25 -23.59 -11.97
CA TYR A 101 -2.90 -23.49 -12.53
C TYR A 101 -1.96 -24.50 -11.87
N PRO A 102 -1.95 -25.79 -12.30
CA PRO A 102 -1.17 -26.83 -11.63
C PRO A 102 0.33 -26.56 -11.54
N HIS A 103 0.88 -25.81 -12.51
CA HIS A 103 2.30 -25.44 -12.52
C HIS A 103 2.70 -24.51 -11.36
N ILE A 104 1.73 -23.91 -10.65
CA ILE A 104 1.97 -23.03 -9.51
C ILE A 104 2.84 -23.68 -8.43
N LYS A 105 2.71 -25.01 -8.22
CA LYS A 105 3.50 -25.77 -7.24
C LYS A 105 5.00 -25.83 -7.56
N ASN A 106 5.38 -25.56 -8.80
CA ASN A 106 6.77 -25.53 -9.22
C ASN A 106 7.36 -24.10 -9.16
N LEU A 107 6.54 -23.09 -8.90
CA LEU A 107 6.99 -21.71 -8.83
C LEU A 107 7.67 -21.43 -7.50
N LYS A 108 8.79 -20.70 -7.58
CA LYS A 108 9.47 -20.17 -6.40
C LYS A 108 8.87 -18.80 -6.07
N ILE A 109 7.79 -18.80 -5.29
CA ILE A 109 7.16 -17.59 -4.77
C ILE A 109 7.71 -17.35 -3.36
N PRO A 110 8.42 -16.23 -3.10
CA PRO A 110 8.93 -15.94 -1.76
C PRO A 110 7.79 -15.68 -0.77
N ALA A 111 7.92 -16.20 0.45
CA ALA A 111 7.00 -15.92 1.56
C ALA A 111 7.11 -14.48 2.09
N ARG A 112 8.23 -13.79 1.81
CA ARG A 112 8.35 -12.36 2.05
C ARG A 112 7.79 -11.60 0.87
N ILE A 113 6.64 -10.94 1.05
CA ILE A 113 5.96 -10.17 0.01
C ILE A 113 6.74 -8.89 -0.30
N SER A 114 7.22 -8.17 0.72
CA SER A 114 7.96 -6.94 0.51
C SER A 114 8.93 -6.62 1.65
N ASN A 115 10.07 -6.03 1.28
CA ASN A 115 11.06 -5.42 2.18
C ASN A 115 11.11 -3.88 2.03
N CYS A 116 10.18 -3.31 1.26
CA CYS A 116 10.08 -1.88 0.98
C CYS A 116 8.76 -1.35 1.52
N VAL A 117 8.80 -0.17 2.15
CA VAL A 117 7.61 0.51 2.66
C VAL A 117 7.57 1.96 2.22
N THR A 118 6.39 2.42 1.82
CA THR A 118 6.11 3.84 1.64
C THR A 118 5.25 4.35 2.79
N LEU A 119 5.82 5.25 3.58
CA LEU A 119 5.12 6.01 4.60
C LEU A 119 4.41 7.18 3.93
N SER A 120 3.08 7.15 3.92
CA SER A 120 2.24 8.29 3.55
C SER A 120 1.85 9.04 4.81
N THR A 121 2.41 10.23 5.00
CA THR A 121 2.18 11.01 6.23
C THR A 121 0.76 11.59 6.23
N MET A 122 0.07 11.54 7.37
CA MET A 122 -1.21 12.21 7.55
C MET A 122 -1.08 13.73 7.34
N HIS A 123 -2.17 14.39 6.92
CA HIS A 123 -2.19 15.84 6.77
C HIS A 123 -1.80 16.53 8.09
N GLY A 124 -0.79 17.40 8.03
CA GLY A 124 -0.30 18.13 9.19
C GLY A 124 0.54 17.30 10.18
N CYS A 125 0.97 16.09 9.81
CA CYS A 125 1.86 15.28 10.65
C CYS A 125 3.15 16.06 11.00
N PRO A 126 3.48 16.25 12.29
CA PRO A 126 4.66 16.97 12.73
C PRO A 126 5.97 16.34 12.22
N PRO A 127 7.01 17.15 11.89
CA PRO A 127 8.29 16.63 11.39
C PRO A 127 8.96 15.60 12.32
N ASP A 128 8.88 15.79 13.63
CA ASP A 128 9.43 14.89 14.66
C ASP A 128 8.68 13.56 14.72
N GLU A 129 7.37 13.57 14.44
CA GLU A 129 6.59 12.34 14.31
C GLU A 129 6.96 11.57 13.05
N ILE A 130 7.11 12.26 11.91
CA ILE A 130 7.58 11.65 10.65
C ILE A 130 8.95 11.00 10.84
N GLU A 131 9.88 11.70 11.50
CA GLU A 131 11.21 11.17 11.82
C GLU A 131 11.13 9.93 12.71
N SER A 132 10.28 9.96 13.74
CA SER A 132 10.12 8.84 14.67
C SER A 132 9.56 7.60 13.99
N ILE A 133 8.58 7.76 13.10
CA ILE A 133 8.03 6.66 12.30
C ILE A 133 9.09 6.11 11.34
N ALA A 134 9.78 6.98 10.60
CA ALA A 134 10.81 6.55 9.65
C ALA A 134 11.94 5.78 10.35
N LYS A 135 12.43 6.26 11.50
CA LYS A 135 13.42 5.55 12.32
C LYS A 135 12.91 4.19 12.77
N TYR A 136 11.67 4.10 13.23
CA TYR A 136 11.09 2.82 13.62
C TYR A 136 11.07 1.81 12.45
N LEU A 137 10.63 2.23 11.26
CA LEU A 137 10.58 1.36 10.08
C LEU A 137 11.97 0.91 9.62
N ILE A 138 12.96 1.80 9.67
CA ILE A 138 14.33 1.49 9.26
C ILE A 138 15.05 0.63 10.31
N GLU A 139 15.04 1.05 11.58
CA GLU A 139 15.86 0.44 12.63
C GLU A 139 15.21 -0.76 13.31
N LYS A 140 13.87 -0.79 13.41
CA LYS A 140 13.15 -1.87 14.12
C LYS A 140 12.49 -2.85 13.16
N ARG A 141 11.99 -2.37 12.02
CA ARG A 141 11.38 -3.23 11.00
C ARG A 141 12.34 -3.62 9.87
N GLU A 142 13.52 -2.99 9.79
CA GLU A 142 14.53 -3.24 8.75
C GLU A 142 13.96 -3.10 7.32
N LEU A 143 13.09 -2.11 7.12
CA LEU A 143 12.43 -1.85 5.84
C LEU A 143 13.11 -0.71 5.07
N HIS A 144 13.26 -0.89 3.76
CA HIS A 144 13.64 0.20 2.86
C HIS A 144 12.50 1.22 2.81
N THR A 145 12.70 2.36 3.46
CA THR A 145 11.61 3.29 3.77
C THR A 145 11.63 4.48 2.82
N THR A 146 10.52 4.71 2.11
CA THR A 146 10.25 5.93 1.34
C THR A 146 9.24 6.78 2.09
N VAL A 147 9.49 8.08 2.26
CA VAL A 147 8.54 9.02 2.87
C VAL A 147 7.87 9.84 1.78
N LYS A 148 6.55 9.69 1.63
CA LYS A 148 5.73 10.49 0.73
C LYS A 148 5.20 11.71 1.49
N LEU A 149 5.65 12.88 1.08
CA LEU A 149 5.15 14.17 1.57
C LEU A 149 4.16 14.72 0.54
N ASN A 150 2.99 15.17 1.01
CA ASN A 150 2.01 15.90 0.20
C ASN A 150 1.98 17.38 0.63
N PRO A 151 3.03 18.16 0.37
CA PRO A 151 2.98 19.59 0.66
C PRO A 151 1.95 20.27 -0.25
N THR A 152 1.21 21.23 0.29
CA THR A 152 0.46 22.21 -0.52
C THR A 152 1.46 23.18 -1.15
N LEU A 153 2.13 22.74 -2.22
CA LEU A 153 3.31 23.43 -2.80
C LEU A 153 3.03 24.86 -3.26
N LEU A 154 1.78 25.18 -3.59
CA LEU A 154 1.39 26.46 -4.18
C LEU A 154 0.77 27.43 -3.15
N GLY A 155 0.42 26.94 -1.96
CA GLY A 155 -0.39 27.70 -1.01
C GLY A 155 -1.81 28.01 -1.51
N ALA A 156 -2.67 28.51 -0.62
CA ALA A 156 -4.09 28.69 -0.93
C ALA A 156 -4.35 29.73 -2.04
N GLY A 157 -3.50 30.76 -2.16
CA GLY A 157 -3.67 31.84 -3.15
C GLY A 157 -3.46 31.36 -4.57
N GLU A 158 -2.28 30.81 -4.87
CA GLU A 158 -1.93 30.32 -6.20
C GLU A 158 -2.81 29.14 -6.62
N LEU A 159 -3.17 28.25 -5.67
CA LEU A 159 -4.10 27.15 -5.94
C LEU A 159 -5.47 27.66 -6.41
N ARG A 160 -6.05 28.65 -5.72
CA ARG A 160 -7.35 29.25 -6.11
C ARG A 160 -7.28 30.01 -7.43
N TYR A 161 -6.20 30.74 -7.67
CA TYR A 161 -5.98 31.43 -8.95
C TYR A 161 -6.02 30.43 -10.13
N ILE A 162 -5.31 29.30 -10.01
CA ILE A 162 -5.29 28.27 -11.05
C ILE A 162 -6.67 27.63 -11.21
N LEU A 163 -7.27 27.13 -10.12
CA LEU A 163 -8.53 26.38 -10.20
C LEU A 163 -9.71 27.25 -10.63
N ASN A 164 -9.88 28.43 -10.03
CA ASN A 164 -11.08 29.24 -10.22
C ASN A 164 -10.95 30.24 -11.36
N GLU A 165 -9.82 30.93 -11.48
CA GLU A 165 -9.66 32.00 -12.48
C GLU A 165 -9.13 31.48 -13.81
N LYS A 166 -8.15 30.57 -13.79
CA LYS A 166 -7.53 30.04 -15.01
C LYS A 166 -8.32 28.87 -15.63
N LEU A 167 -8.77 27.94 -14.78
CA LEU A 167 -9.46 26.72 -15.22
C LEU A 167 -10.99 26.83 -15.11
N GLY A 168 -11.52 27.81 -14.40
CA GLY A 168 -12.96 28.09 -14.35
C GLY A 168 -13.78 27.16 -13.46
N TYR A 169 -13.15 26.34 -12.61
CA TYR A 169 -13.86 25.50 -11.64
C TYR A 169 -14.59 26.36 -10.60
N LYS A 170 -15.88 26.10 -10.39
CA LYS A 170 -16.74 26.91 -9.51
C LYS A 170 -16.92 26.35 -8.10
N THR A 171 -16.47 25.12 -7.86
CA THR A 171 -16.62 24.41 -6.59
C THR A 171 -15.27 24.29 -5.88
N ILE A 172 -15.28 24.35 -4.55
CA ILE A 172 -14.20 23.86 -3.67
C ILE A 172 -14.74 22.59 -3.02
#